data_AF-A0A0C4Y9J8-F1
#
_entry.id   AF-A0A0C4Y9J8-F1
#
_cell.length_a   1.000
_cell.length_b   1.000
_cell.length_c   1.000
_cell.angle_alpha   90.00
_cell.angle_beta   90.00
_cell.angle_gamma   90.00
#
_symmetry.space_group_name_H-M   'P 1'
#
loop_
_entity.id
_entity.type
_entity.pdbx_description
1 polymer ?
#
loop_
_entity_poly.entity_id
_entity_poly.type
_entity_poly.pdbx_seq_one_letter_code
_entity_poly.pdbx_strand_id
1 'polypeptide(L)'
;MNNPRQHTRHGLTAEYRNADIHLSSRVLCETPLSLAVEKSAQLCALLFLASDNAESGVFGDLNPEIQNRVLSLAAGLAHETLVLSELATQCEANAQVA
;
A
#
# COMPACT_ATOMS: atom_id res chain seq x y z
N MET A 1 22.13 12.40 36.48
CA MET A 1 21.02 11.60 35.91
C MET A 1 20.54 12.33 34.67
N ASN A 2 20.85 11.83 33.46
CA ASN A 2 20.34 12.40 32.21
C ASN A 2 18.94 11.86 31.97
N ASN A 3 17.92 12.70 32.10
CA ASN A 3 16.56 12.33 31.67
C ASN A 3 16.55 12.17 30.15
N PRO A 4 16.00 11.07 29.59
CA PRO A 4 15.83 10.95 28.15
C PRO A 4 14.89 12.06 27.67
N ARG A 5 15.36 12.88 26.75
CA ARG A 5 14.50 13.89 26.10
C ARG A 5 13.62 13.12 25.11
N GLN A 6 12.31 13.21 25.29
CA GLN A 6 11.33 12.65 24.36
C GLN A 6 10.59 13.78 23.66
N HIS A 7 10.42 13.67 22.35
CA HIS A 7 9.68 14.63 21.55
C HIS A 7 8.69 13.91 20.64
N THR A 8 7.39 14.21 20.78
CA THR A 8 6.32 13.58 20.02
C THR A 8 5.62 14.59 19.12
N ARG A 9 5.50 14.28 17.82
CA ARG A 9 4.73 15.08 16.86
C ARG A 9 4.10 14.17 15.80
N HIS A 10 2.82 14.37 15.47
CA HIS A 10 2.10 13.60 14.44
C HIS A 10 2.17 12.07 14.62
N GLY A 11 2.14 11.58 15.87
CA GLY A 11 2.23 10.14 16.16
C GLY A 11 3.66 9.58 16.11
N LEU A 12 4.66 10.35 15.66
CA LEU A 12 6.07 9.98 15.75
C LEU A 12 6.66 10.47 17.08
N THR A 13 7.35 9.59 17.80
CA THR A 13 8.04 9.87 19.06
C THR A 13 9.53 9.61 18.86
N ALA A 14 10.32 10.67 18.99
CA ALA A 14 11.77 10.59 19.05
C ALA A 14 12.22 10.51 20.52
N GLU A 15 12.93 9.45 20.88
CA GLU A 15 13.58 9.28 22.17
C GLU A 15 15.10 9.44 21.99
N TYR A 16 15.67 10.45 22.64
CA TYR A 16 17.11 10.69 22.64
C TYR A 16 17.76 9.90 23.77
N ARG A 17 18.59 8.90 23.42
CA ARG A 17 19.42 8.13 24.37
C ARG A 17 20.90 8.37 24.06
N ASN A 18 21.51 9.29 24.81
CA ASN A 18 22.91 9.69 24.62
C ASN A 18 23.18 10.22 23.20
N ALA A 19 23.94 9.47 22.38
CA ALA A 19 24.26 9.81 20.99
C ALA A 19 23.25 9.24 19.98
N ASP A 20 22.38 8.32 20.39
CA ASP A 20 21.41 7.64 19.53
C ASP A 20 20.02 8.27 19.62
N ILE A 21 19.30 8.27 18.50
CA ILE A 21 17.91 8.71 18.40
C ILE A 21 17.05 7.52 17.98
N HIS A 22 16.16 7.07 18.86
CA HIS A 22 15.16 6.07 18.54
C HIS A 22 13.86 6.74 18.11
N LEU A 23 13.35 6.38 16.93
CA LEU A 23 12.07 6.86 16.42
C LEU A 23 11.03 5.74 16.58
N SER A 24 9.90 6.04 17.21
CA SER A 24 8.75 5.14 17.34
C SER A 24 7.51 5.82 16.77
N SER A 25 6.80 5.15 15.87
CA SER A 25 5.52 5.63 15.34
C SER A 25 4.36 4.97 16.07
N ARG A 26 3.39 5.77 16.51
CA ARG A 26 2.05 5.33 16.98
C ARG A 26 1.03 5.25 15.85
N VAL A 27 1.37 5.72 14.65
CA VAL A 27 0.57 5.43 13.46
C VAL A 27 0.79 3.95 13.17
N LEU A 28 -0.30 3.17 13.07
CA LEU A 28 -0.26 1.84 12.48
C LEU A 28 0.36 2.01 11.09
N CYS A 29 1.66 1.75 10.97
CA CYS A 29 2.29 1.73 9.65
C CYS A 29 1.57 0.65 8.87
N GLU A 30 0.85 1.03 7.82
CA GLU A 30 0.26 0.05 6.93
C GLU A 30 1.40 -0.84 6.44
N THR A 31 1.31 -2.13 6.77
CA THR A 31 2.33 -3.07 6.35
C THR A 31 2.25 -3.21 4.83
N PRO A 32 3.36 -3.58 4.17
CA PRO A 32 3.31 -3.87 2.74
C PRO A 32 2.18 -4.86 2.40
N LEU A 33 1.92 -5.85 3.27
CA LEU A 33 0.82 -6.79 3.12
C LEU A 33 -0.57 -6.11 3.22
N SER A 34 -0.77 -5.22 4.18
CA SER A 34 -2.05 -4.48 4.33
C SER A 34 -2.35 -3.64 3.08
N LEU A 35 -1.33 -2.97 2.55
CA LEU A 35 -1.45 -2.20 1.32
C LEU A 35 -1.71 -3.10 0.11
N ALA A 36 -1.04 -4.26 0.01
CA ALA A 36 -1.28 -5.22 -1.07
C ALA A 36 -2.74 -5.70 -1.08
N VAL A 37 -3.31 -5.98 0.10
CA VAL A 37 -4.72 -6.35 0.26
C VAL A 37 -5.63 -5.23 -0.22
N GLU A 38 -5.39 -3.98 0.18
CA GLU A 38 -6.19 -2.85 -0.28
C GLU A 38 -6.14 -2.68 -1.81
N LYS A 39 -4.94 -2.71 -2.39
CA LYS A 39 -4.75 -2.58 -3.85
C LYS A 39 -5.39 -3.72 -4.63
N SER A 40 -5.32 -4.94 -4.10
CA SER A 40 -6.01 -6.09 -4.71
C SER A 40 -7.53 -5.94 -4.66
N ALA A 41 -8.09 -5.40 -3.56
CA ALA A 41 -9.52 -5.12 -3.46
C ALA A 41 -9.96 -4.03 -4.46
N GLN A 42 -9.17 -2.97 -4.62
CA GLN A 42 -9.42 -1.93 -5.63
C GLN A 42 -9.38 -2.51 -7.05
N LEU A 43 -8.40 -3.37 -7.36
CA LEU A 43 -8.30 -4.06 -8.65
C LEU A 43 -9.53 -4.95 -8.91
N CYS A 44 -9.93 -5.77 -7.93
CA CYS A 44 -11.09 -6.63 -8.03
C CYS A 44 -12.37 -5.83 -8.29
N ALA A 45 -12.58 -4.72 -7.58
CA ALA A 45 -13.73 -3.85 -7.79
C ALA A 45 -13.74 -3.23 -9.21
N LEU A 46 -12.59 -2.78 -9.69
CA LEU A 46 -12.45 -2.21 -11.03
C LEU A 46 -12.76 -3.24 -12.11
N LEU A 47 -12.21 -4.46 -11.99
CA LEU A 47 -12.45 -5.54 -12.95
C LEU A 47 -13.91 -5.99 -12.94
N PHE A 48 -14.53 -6.07 -11.77
CA PHE A 48 -15.95 -6.40 -11.64
C PHE A 48 -16.82 -5.37 -12.35
N LEU A 49 -16.59 -4.08 -12.09
CA LEU A 49 -17.32 -2.99 -12.73
C LEU A 49 -17.07 -2.95 -14.25
N ALA A 50 -15.84 -3.19 -14.71
CA ALA A 50 -15.55 -3.28 -16.14
C ALA A 50 -16.28 -4.45 -16.81
N SER A 51 -16.38 -5.60 -16.13
CA SER A 51 -17.08 -6.79 -16.61
C SER A 51 -18.58 -6.57 -16.70
N ASP A 52 -19.20 -6.00 -15.65
CA ASP A 52 -20.63 -5.65 -15.63
C ASP A 52 -20.99 -4.66 -16.77
N ASN A 53 -20.16 -3.64 -16.97
CA ASN A 53 -20.34 -2.72 -18.09
C ASN A 53 -20.14 -3.39 -19.45
N ALA A 54 -19.27 -4.39 -19.57
CA ALA A 54 -19.06 -5.12 -20.81
C ALA A 54 -20.24 -6.04 -21.15
N GLU A 55 -20.82 -6.70 -20.15
CA GLU A 55 -22.04 -7.52 -20.31
C GLU A 55 -23.25 -6.66 -20.71
N SER A 56 -23.33 -5.43 -20.18
CA SER A 56 -24.33 -4.44 -20.56
C SER A 56 -24.06 -3.78 -21.93
N GLY A 57 -22.92 -4.06 -22.57
CA GLY A 57 -22.46 -3.44 -23.83
C GLY A 57 -21.87 -2.04 -23.66
N VAL A 58 -22.18 -1.36 -22.55
CA VAL A 58 -21.70 -0.01 -22.19
C VAL A 58 -20.19 0.13 -22.30
N PHE A 59 -19.43 -0.87 -21.85
CA PHE A 59 -17.97 -0.81 -21.90
C PHE A 59 -17.45 -0.78 -23.34
N GLY A 60 -18.07 -1.54 -24.25
CA GLY A 60 -17.71 -1.55 -25.67
C GLY A 60 -18.03 -0.22 -26.37
N ASP A 61 -19.07 0.47 -25.90
CA ASP A 61 -19.48 1.79 -26.42
C ASP A 61 -18.67 2.96 -25.83
N LEU A 62 -17.84 2.71 -24.80
CA LEU A 62 -16.94 3.73 -24.27
C LEU A 62 -15.95 4.20 -25.33
N ASN A 63 -15.55 5.47 -25.22
CA ASN A 63 -14.42 6.00 -25.98
C ASN A 63 -13.18 5.11 -25.74
N PRO A 64 -12.46 4.66 -26.80
CA PRO A 64 -11.24 3.87 -26.68
C PRO A 64 -10.20 4.45 -25.70
N GLU A 65 -10.13 5.78 -25.56
CA GLU A 65 -9.26 6.43 -24.58
C GLU A 65 -9.66 6.10 -23.14
N ILE A 66 -10.96 6.07 -22.85
CA ILE A 66 -11.50 5.74 -21.53
C ILE A 66 -11.25 4.25 -21.23
N GLN A 67 -11.51 3.36 -22.20
CA GLN A 67 -11.19 1.93 -22.07
C GLN A 67 -9.71 1.72 -21.76
N ASN A 68 -8.81 2.37 -22.50
CA ASN A 68 -7.38 2.29 -22.26
C ASN A 68 -6.98 2.82 -20.88
N ARG A 69 -7.59 3.90 -20.40
CA ARG A 69 -7.34 4.41 -19.04
C ARG A 69 -7.76 3.41 -17.96
N VAL A 70 -8.91 2.75 -18.12
CA VAL A 70 -9.38 1.69 -17.21
C VAL A 70 -8.40 0.51 -17.20
N LEU A 71 -7.96 0.04 -18.37
CA LEU A 71 -6.99 -1.05 -18.48
C LEU A 71 -5.62 -0.66 -17.91
N SER A 72 -5.17 0.57 -18.15
CA SER A 72 -3.92 1.08 -17.58
C SER A 72 -3.98 1.20 -16.06
N LEU A 73 -5.12 1.60 -15.50
CA LEU A 73 -5.33 1.64 -14.06
C LEU A 73 -5.32 0.23 -13.46
N ALA A 74 -5.98 -0.74 -14.11
CA ALA A 74 -5.95 -2.13 -13.69
C ALA A 74 -4.53 -2.70 -13.69
N ALA A 75 -3.75 -2.41 -14.74
CA ALA A 75 -2.34 -2.81 -14.82
C ALA A 75 -1.49 -2.18 -13.71
N GLY A 76 -1.72 -0.90 -13.41
CA GLY A 76 -1.05 -0.20 -12.31
C GLY A 76 -1.35 -0.83 -10.94
N LEU A 77 -2.63 -1.07 -10.64
CA LEU A 77 -3.05 -1.71 -9.39
C LEU A 77 -2.49 -3.13 -9.26
N ALA A 78 -2.50 -3.92 -10.33
CA ALA A 78 -1.91 -5.26 -10.33
C ALA A 78 -0.41 -5.23 -10.04
N HIS A 79 0.31 -4.28 -10.65
CA HIS A 79 1.73 -4.10 -10.40
C HIS A 79 2.01 -3.67 -8.95
N GLU A 80 1.25 -2.71 -8.43
CA GLU A 80 1.37 -2.28 -7.02
C GLU A 80 1.13 -3.43 -6.05
N THR A 81 0.06 -4.22 -6.25
CA THR A 81 -0.22 -5.41 -5.43
C THR A 81 0.94 -6.40 -5.45
N LEU A 82 1.53 -6.66 -6.63
CA LEU A 82 2.66 -7.58 -6.77
C LEU A 82 3.89 -7.09 -6.00
N VAL A 83 4.31 -5.83 -6.21
CA VAL A 83 5.48 -5.25 -5.54
C VAL A 83 5.30 -5.22 -4.02
N LEU A 84 4.11 -4.86 -3.54
CA LEU A 84 3.80 -4.82 -2.11
C LEU A 84 3.79 -6.22 -1.48
N SER A 85 3.32 -7.23 -2.22
CA SER A 85 3.36 -8.63 -1.77
C SER A 85 4.79 -9.17 -1.70
N GLU A 86 5.63 -8.86 -2.69
CA GLU A 86 7.07 -9.20 -2.67
C GLU A 86 7.81 -8.50 -1.52
N LEU A 87 7.48 -7.23 -1.24
CA LEU A 87 8.07 -6.51 -0.12
C LEU A 87 7.64 -7.13 1.22
N ALA A 88 6.39 -7.58 1.34
CA ALA A 88 5.89 -8.25 2.53
C ALA A 88 6.67 -9.54 2.82
N THR A 89 6.89 -10.39 1.81
CA THR A 89 7.65 -11.63 1.97
C THR A 89 9.11 -11.36 2.34
N GLN A 90 9.73 -10.31 1.78
CA GLN A 90 11.08 -9.90 2.16
C GLN A 90 11.16 -9.38 3.60
N CYS A 91 10.15 -8.62 4.06
CA CYS A 91 10.07 -8.17 5.45
C CYS A 91 9.95 -9.34 6.43
N GLU A 92 9.14 -10.35 6.11
CA GLU A 92 9.02 -11.56 6.93
C GLU A 92 10.31 -12.36 6.96
N ALA A 93 10.97 -12.54 5.80
CA ALA A 93 12.25 -13.24 5.71
C ALA A 93 13.36 -12.55 6.52
N ASN A 94 13.44 -11.21 6.45
CA ASN A 94 14.43 -10.45 7.21
C ASN A 94 14.17 -10.48 8.72
N ALA A 95 12.90 -10.60 9.15
CA ALA A 95 12.54 -10.70 10.57
C ALA A 95 12.85 -12.09 11.18
N GLN A 96 12.99 -13.13 10.36
CA GLN A 96 13.34 -14.49 10.83
C GLN A 96 14.85 -14.72 10.98
N VAL A 97 15.68 -13.82 10.43
CA VAL A 97 17.16 -13.93 10.41
C VAL A 97 17.83 -13.00 11.43
N ALA A 98 17.07 -12.08 12.04
CA ALA A 98 17.52 -11.15 13.08
C ALA A 98 17.19 -11.66 14.49
#